data_AF-S9Q1S7-F1
#
_entry.id   AF-S9Q1S7-F1
#
_cell.length_a   1.000
_cell.length_b   1.000
_cell.length_c   1.000
_cell.angle_alpha   90.00
_cell.angle_beta   90.00
_cell.angle_gamma   90.00
#
_symmetry.space_group_name_H-M   'P 1'
#
loop_
_entity.id
_entity.type
_entity.pdbx_description
1 polymer ?
#
loop_
_entity_poly.entity_id
_entity_poly.type
_entity_poly.pdbx_seq_one_letter_code
_entity_poly.pdbx_strand_id
1 'polypeptide(L)'
;MYYYEGQQNRNMIISEKSNTKQLLKPLWDELLDKKEVSVVAEGDATVKLVSLIELAKRRCEEQNVSVRQSTSILPSIRTSGSGLEKETSSKAKLKIDLQVIEQTS
;
A
#
# COMPACT_ATOMS: atom_id res chain seq x y z
N MET A 1 -23.35 -4.35 0.57
CA MET A 1 -22.59 -4.11 1.82
C MET A 1 -21.12 -3.96 1.41
N TYR A 2 -20.66 -2.72 1.26
CA TYR A 2 -19.29 -2.40 0.83
C TYR A 2 -18.41 -2.37 2.07
N TYR A 3 -17.52 -3.35 2.24
CA TYR A 3 -16.53 -3.33 3.30
C TYR A 3 -15.43 -2.33 2.93
N TYR A 4 -15.47 -1.15 3.54
CA TYR A 4 -14.33 -0.24 3.56
C TYR A 4 -13.34 -0.76 4.60
N GLU A 5 -12.25 -1.40 4.16
CA GLU A 5 -11.05 -1.52 5.00
C GLU A 5 -10.54 -0.09 5.25
N GLY A 6 -10.64 0.36 6.50
CA GLY A 6 -10.54 1.76 6.89
C GLY A 6 -9.15 2.38 6.71
N GLN A 7 -9.13 3.70 6.58
CA GLN A 7 -7.92 4.52 6.72
C GLN A 7 -7.42 4.45 8.16
N GLN A 8 -6.33 3.72 8.41
CA GLN A 8 -5.48 4.00 9.57
C GLN A 8 -4.31 4.88 9.09
N ASN A 9 -4.25 6.11 9.59
CA ASN A 9 -3.14 7.05 9.37
C ASN A 9 -2.85 7.36 7.88
N ARG A 10 -3.88 7.74 7.10
CA ARG A 10 -3.78 8.10 5.67
C ARG A 10 -3.21 7.02 4.73
N ASN A 11 -3.01 5.80 5.20
CA ASN A 11 -2.53 4.70 4.35
C ASN A 11 -3.71 3.92 3.77
N MET A 12 -3.63 3.57 2.49
CA MET A 12 -4.43 2.49 1.92
C MET A 12 -3.88 1.14 2.40
N ILE A 13 -4.74 0.29 2.94
CA ILE A 13 -4.36 -1.03 3.45
C ILE A 13 -4.79 -2.10 2.43
N ILE A 14 -3.86 -3.00 2.09
CA ILE A 14 -4.12 -4.16 1.24
C ILE A 14 -4.03 -5.42 2.10
N SER A 15 -5.11 -6.20 2.06
CA SER A 15 -5.19 -7.52 2.69
C SER A 15 -5.17 -8.63 1.65
N GLU A 16 -5.01 -9.87 2.13
CA GLU A 16 -5.08 -11.06 1.28
C GLU A 16 -6.44 -11.20 0.58
N LYS A 17 -7.50 -10.58 1.10
CA LYS A 17 -8.85 -10.59 0.51
C LYS A 17 -9.07 -9.48 -0.52
N SER A 18 -8.19 -8.48 -0.58
CA SER A 18 -8.36 -7.35 -1.49
C SER A 18 -8.24 -7.79 -2.96
N ASN A 19 -9.07 -7.18 -3.81
CA ASN A 19 -9.04 -7.34 -5.26
C ASN A 19 -8.22 -6.21 -5.91
N THR A 20 -7.03 -6.54 -6.39
CA THR A 20 -6.09 -5.59 -6.98
C THR A 20 -6.70 -4.77 -8.13
N LYS A 21 -7.56 -5.37 -8.97
CA LYS A 21 -8.20 -4.64 -10.09
C LYS A 21 -9.14 -3.54 -9.60
N GLN A 22 -9.86 -3.80 -8.50
CA GLN A 22 -10.77 -2.84 -7.90
C GLN A 22 -10.03 -1.73 -7.15
N LEU A 23 -8.83 -2.01 -6.63
CA LEU A 23 -8.00 -1.05 -5.91
C LEU A 23 -7.22 -0.09 -6.82
N LEU A 24 -7.05 -0.41 -8.11
CA LEU A 24 -6.27 0.43 -9.02
C LEU A 24 -6.89 1.81 -9.23
N LYS A 25 -8.20 1.89 -9.42
CA LYS A 25 -8.91 3.15 -9.59
C LYS A 25 -8.80 4.07 -8.36
N PRO A 26 -9.18 3.63 -7.14
CA PRO A 26 -9.08 4.51 -5.97
C PRO A 26 -7.63 4.92 -5.67
N LEU A 27 -6.64 4.04 -5.87
CA LEU A 27 -5.23 4.41 -5.71
C LEU A 27 -4.81 5.48 -6.73
N TRP A 28 -5.23 5.31 -7.99
CA TRP A 28 -4.94 6.27 -9.05
C TRP A 28 -5.57 7.63 -8.78
N ASP A 29 -6.86 7.64 -8.43
CA ASP A 29 -7.61 8.86 -8.14
C ASP A 29 -6.99 9.59 -6.93
N GLU A 30 -6.59 8.86 -5.89
CA GLU A 30 -5.92 9.43 -4.71
C GLU A 30 -4.52 10.00 -5.04
N LEU A 31 -3.73 9.30 -5.85
CA LEU A 31 -2.41 9.77 -6.29
C LEU A 31 -2.52 11.06 -7.11
N LEU A 32 -3.50 11.18 -8.00
CA LEU A 32 -3.69 12.38 -8.82
C LEU A 32 -4.22 13.56 -8.02
N ASP A 33 -5.15 13.31 -7.10
CA ASP A 33 -5.79 14.32 -6.26
C ASP A 33 -4.79 14.90 -5.24
N LYS A 34 -4.14 14.01 -4.48
CA LYS A 34 -3.27 14.42 -3.36
C LYS A 34 -1.82 14.61 -3.77
N LYS A 35 -1.43 14.18 -4.98
CA LYS A 35 -0.02 14.09 -5.43
C LYS A 35 0.85 13.15 -4.61
N GLU A 36 0.26 12.44 -3.65
CA GLU A 36 0.91 11.44 -2.81
C GLU A 36 -0.07 10.34 -2.42
N VAL A 37 0.42 9.10 -2.31
CA VAL A 37 -0.34 7.99 -1.74
C VAL A 37 0.61 7.06 -0.98
N SER A 38 0.14 6.61 0.19
CA SER A 38 0.83 5.62 1.02
C SER A 38 0.03 4.34 1.07
N VAL A 39 0.66 3.21 0.78
CA VAL A 39 -0.01 1.91 0.73
C VAL A 39 0.75 0.88 1.56
N VAL A 40 0.03 0.08 2.34
CA VAL A 40 0.60 -0.84 3.31
C VAL A 40 -0.01 -2.24 3.15
N ALA A 41 0.82 -3.27 3.26
CA ALA A 41 0.39 -4.67 3.28
C ALA A 41 1.24 -5.50 4.25
N GLU A 42 0.72 -6.65 4.69
CA GLU A 42 1.41 -7.55 5.61
C GLU A 42 1.37 -9.00 5.07
N GLY A 43 2.46 -9.75 5.25
CA GLY A 43 2.56 -11.15 4.83
C GLY A 43 2.38 -11.32 3.32
N ASP A 44 1.56 -12.27 2.91
CA ASP A 44 1.36 -12.62 1.49
C ASP A 44 0.69 -11.50 0.69
N ALA A 45 -0.01 -10.58 1.37
CA ALA A 45 -0.59 -9.40 0.73
C ALA A 45 0.47 -8.42 0.18
N THR A 46 1.73 -8.53 0.60
CA THR A 46 2.83 -7.68 0.09
C THR A 46 3.07 -7.89 -1.41
N VAL A 47 2.86 -9.10 -1.93
CA VAL A 47 2.95 -9.39 -3.37
C VAL A 47 1.85 -8.67 -4.15
N LYS A 48 0.64 -8.61 -3.58
CA LYS A 48 -0.48 -7.85 -4.18
C LYS A 48 -0.20 -6.36 -4.19
N LEU A 49 0.39 -5.84 -3.11
CA LEU A 49 0.82 -4.45 -3.01
C LEU A 49 1.80 -4.08 -4.12
N VAL A 50 2.89 -4.83 -4.27
CA VAL A 50 3.88 -4.57 -5.32
C VAL A 50 3.21 -4.60 -6.70
N SER A 51 2.37 -5.62 -6.96
CA SER A 51 1.65 -5.73 -8.23
C SER A 51 0.74 -4.53 -8.52
N LEU A 52 0.05 -4.00 -7.50
CA LEU A 52 -0.79 -2.80 -7.63
C LEU A 52 0.04 -1.57 -7.97
N ILE A 53 1.18 -1.38 -7.30
CA ILE A 53 2.08 -0.24 -7.50
C ILE A 53 2.69 -0.26 -8.90
N GLU A 54 3.14 -1.41 -9.41
CA GLU A 54 3.67 -1.52 -10.78
C GLU A 54 2.62 -1.17 -11.83
N LEU A 55 1.36 -1.59 -11.64
CA LEU A 55 0.25 -1.20 -12.52
C LEU A 55 -0.01 0.31 -12.48
N ALA A 56 0.07 0.92 -11.29
CA ALA A 56 -0.09 2.37 -11.13
C ALA A 56 1.05 3.15 -11.83
N LYS A 57 2.30 2.71 -11.69
CA LYS A 57 3.46 3.33 -12.35
C LYS A 57 3.37 3.24 -13.87
N ARG A 58 2.98 2.09 -14.42
CA ARG A 58 2.74 1.96 -15.86
C ARG A 58 1.70 2.97 -16.37
N ARG A 59 0.62 3.17 -15.61
CA ARG A 59 -0.39 4.18 -15.94
C ARG A 59 0.12 5.62 -15.81
N CYS A 60 1.08 5.88 -14.91
CA CYS A 60 1.78 7.17 -14.81
C CYS A 60 2.60 7.42 -16.08
N GLU A 61 3.39 6.42 -16.52
CA GLU A 61 4.20 6.50 -17.75
C GLU A 61 3.33 6.77 -18.98
N GLU A 62 2.21 6.06 -19.12
CA GLU A 62 1.23 6.27 -20.21
C GLU A 62 0.66 7.70 -20.25
N GLN A 63 0.66 8.41 -19.11
CA GLN A 63 0.13 9.78 -18.98
C GLN A 63 1.23 10.84 -18.78
N ASN A 64 2.51 10.48 -18.97
CA ASN A 64 3.66 11.36 -18.73
C ASN A 64 3.72 11.96 -17.32
N VAL A 65 3.19 11.25 -16.32
CA VAL A 65 3.26 11.65 -14.91
C VAL A 65 4.53 11.05 -14.32
N SER A 66 5.46 11.91 -13.89
CA SER A 66 6.68 11.47 -13.19
C SER A 66 6.36 11.19 -11.72
N VAL A 67 6.82 10.05 -11.19
CA VAL A 67 6.61 9.67 -9.78
C VAL A 67 7.90 9.21 -9.11
N ARG A 68 8.02 9.50 -7.82
CA ARG A 68 9.04 8.96 -6.92
C ARG A 68 8.41 7.88 -6.04
N GLN A 69 9.08 6.74 -5.91
CA GLN A 69 8.69 5.66 -5.00
C GLN A 69 9.64 5.61 -3.80
N SER A 70 9.08 5.47 -2.60
CA SER A 70 9.84 5.10 -1.39
C SER A 70 9.26 3.81 -0.81
N THR A 71 10.12 2.86 -0.45
CA THR A 71 9.73 1.56 0.10
C THR A 71 10.28 1.42 1.51
N SER A 72 9.47 0.97 2.46
CA SER A 72 9.87 0.76 3.86
C SER A 72 9.31 -0.54 4.41
N ILE A 73 10.12 -1.29 5.14
CA ILE A 73 9.68 -2.46 5.91
C ILE A 73 9.34 -1.98 7.31
N LEU A 74 8.07 -2.14 7.71
CA LEU A 74 7.57 -1.78 9.02
C LEU A 74 7.71 -2.97 9.98
N PRO A 75 7.99 -2.71 11.27
CA PRO A 75 7.99 -3.76 12.28
C PRO A 75 6.57 -4.35 12.42
N SER A 76 6.47 -5.69 12.40
CA SER A 76 5.26 -6.41 12.79
C SER A 76 5.55 -7.16 14.08
N ILE A 77 5.07 -6.61 15.19
CA ILE A 77 5.10 -7.29 16.48
C ILE A 77 3.65 -7.57 16.83
N ARG A 78 3.20 -8.80 16.56
CA ARG A 78 1.97 -9.32 17.16
C ARG A 78 2.37 -10.07 18.43
N THR A 79 2.02 -9.52 19.58
CA THR A 79 2.03 -10.27 20.84
C THR A 79 0.63 -10.82 21.06
N SER A 80 0.45 -12.11 20.82
CA SER A 80 -0.80 -12.82 21.14
C SER A 80 -0.47 -13.97 22.09
N GLY A 81 -1.00 -13.92 23.31
CA GLY A 81 -0.89 -14.98 24.30
C GLY A 81 -1.16 -14.50 25.73
N SER A 82 -2.16 -15.08 26.40
CA SER A 82 -2.33 -15.05 27.85
C SER A 82 -1.75 -16.35 28.44
N GLY A 83 -0.43 -16.42 28.61
CA GLY A 83 0.26 -17.62 29.11
C GLY A 83 1.77 -17.61 28.88
N LEU A 84 2.48 -18.59 29.46
CA LEU A 84 3.95 -18.72 29.49
C LEU A 84 4.62 -18.99 28.13
N GLU A 85 3.85 -19.18 27.06
CA GLU A 85 4.35 -19.34 25.69
C GLU A 85 3.83 -18.21 24.81
N LYS A 86 4.66 -17.19 24.60
CA LYS A 86 4.40 -16.13 23.61
C LYS A 86 4.94 -16.59 22.27
N GLU A 87 4.07 -17.08 21.39
CA GLU A 87 4.43 -17.25 19.98
C GLU A 87 4.54 -15.87 19.32
N THR A 88 5.77 -15.46 19.01
CA THR A 88 6.03 -14.29 18.18
C THR A 88 5.95 -14.68 16.70
N SER A 89 4.78 -14.52 16.08
CA SER A 89 4.70 -14.53 14.61
C SER A 89 4.87 -13.11 14.09
N SER A 90 6.00 -12.83 13.44
CA SER A 90 6.25 -11.55 12.76
C SER A 90 6.06 -11.73 11.26
N LYS A 91 4.90 -11.34 10.72
CA LYS A 91 4.72 -11.25 9.26
C LYS A 91 5.33 -9.94 8.77
N ALA A 92 6.15 -9.95 7.74
CA ALA A 92 6.73 -8.72 7.19
C ALA A 92 5.61 -7.75 6.79
N LYS A 93 5.74 -6.49 7.20
CA LYS A 93 4.81 -5.41 6.82
C LYS A 93 5.54 -4.47 5.89
N LEU A 94 5.02 -4.28 4.69
CA LEU A 94 5.59 -3.43 3.65
C LEU A 94 4.77 -2.15 3.53
N LYS A 95 5.44 -1.00 3.46
CA LYS A 95 4.86 0.29 3.09
C LYS A 95 5.52 0.77 1.80
N ILE A 96 4.71 1.24 0.86
CA ILE A 96 5.17 1.91 -0.35
C ILE A 96 4.48 3.28 -0.42
N ASP A 97 5.29 4.32 -0.59
CA ASP A 97 4.86 5.69 -0.82
C ASP A 97 5.14 6.04 -2.28
N LEU A 98 4.13 6.59 -2.97
CA LEU A 98 4.28 7.19 -4.29
C LEU A 98 4.03 8.69 -4.19
N GLN A 99 4.86 9.49 -4.84
CA GLN A 99 4.73 10.95 -4.90
C GLN A 99 4.90 11.44 -6.33
N VAL A 100 4.00 12.28 -6.82
CA VAL A 100 4.13 12.93 -8.13
C VAL A 100 5.25 13.96 -8.06
N ILE A 101 6.14 13.95 -9.06
CA ILE A 101 7.21 14.93 -9.22
C ILE A 101 6.67 16.04 -10.12
N GLU A 102 6.38 17.20 -9.53
CA GLU A 102 6.00 18.38 -10.32
C GLU A 102 7.20 18.86 -11.13
N GLN A 103 7.03 18.90 -12.46
CA GLN A 103 8.03 19.49 -13.34
C GLN A 103 7.84 21.00 -13.27
N THR A 104 8.75 21.71 -12.59
CA THR A 104 8.89 23.15 -12.76
C THR A 104 9.19 23.42 -14.23
N SER A 105 8.24 24.04 -14.92
CA SER A 105 8.38 24.53 -16.30
C SER A 105 9.15 25.84 -16.32
#